data_AF-A0A2N6JVS5-F1
#
_entry.id   AF-A0A2N6JVS5-F1
#
_cell.length_a   1.000
_cell.length_b   1.000
_cell.length_c   1.000
_cell.angle_alpha   90.00
_cell.angle_beta   90.00
_cell.angle_gamma   90.00
#
_symmetry.space_group_name_H-M   'P 1'
#
loop_
_entity.id
_entity.type
_entity.pdbx_description
1 polymer ?
#
loop_
_entity_poly.entity_id
_entity_poly.type
_entity_poly.pdbx_seq_one_letter_code
_entity_poly.pdbx_strand_id
1 'polypeptide(L)'
;MRLSELDPLIPISDLREELLKLPKGYCFYEQELIEFLSRRRWPENNRRIDRTTFWRWRNDNGIEHQKVFSRLDLLKLCQICDHYRIDGTRSEYLDIMKRKKEVC
;
A
#
# COMPACT_ATOMS: atom_id res chain seq x y z
N MET A 1 -1.20 17.24 -9.34
CA MET A 1 -0.71 16.31 -8.32
C MET A 1 -0.94 14.88 -8.76
N ARG A 2 0.08 14.04 -8.69
CA ARG A 2 0.07 12.59 -8.98
C ARG A 2 0.62 11.82 -7.79
N LEU A 3 0.33 10.52 -7.69
CA LEU A 3 0.88 9.68 -6.62
C LEU A 3 2.41 9.64 -6.67
N SER A 4 3.01 9.71 -7.86
CA SER A 4 4.46 9.74 -8.04
C SER A 4 5.14 10.93 -7.35
N GLU A 5 4.42 12.03 -7.18
CA GLU A 5 4.88 13.32 -6.63
C GLU A 5 4.74 13.38 -5.10
N LEU A 6 4.02 12.44 -4.48
CA LEU A 6 3.91 12.37 -3.02
C LEU A 6 5.17 11.77 -2.41
N ASP A 7 5.54 12.27 -1.22
CA ASP A 7 6.59 11.68 -0.41
C ASP A 7 6.20 10.23 -0.05
N PRO A 8 6.98 9.21 -0.45
CA PRO A 8 6.66 7.82 -0.14
C PRO A 8 6.68 7.51 1.36
N LEU A 9 7.38 8.30 2.18
CA LEU A 9 7.49 8.13 3.62
C LEU A 9 6.48 8.94 4.42
N ILE A 10 5.57 9.65 3.75
CA ILE A 10 4.49 10.40 4.41
C ILE A 10 3.71 9.47 5.37
N PRO A 11 3.45 9.91 6.61
CA PRO A 11 2.62 9.15 7.56
C PRO A 11 1.25 8.82 6.97
N ILE A 12 0.68 7.67 7.32
CA ILE A 12 -0.61 7.24 6.76
C ILE A 12 -1.75 8.21 7.10
N SER A 13 -1.68 8.88 8.26
CA SER A 13 -2.61 9.95 8.64
C SER A 13 -2.63 11.07 7.61
N ASP A 14 -1.45 11.47 7.15
CA ASP A 14 -1.26 12.63 6.29
C ASP A 14 -1.42 12.24 4.82
N LEU A 15 -1.03 11.00 4.47
CA LEU A 15 -1.29 10.41 3.16
C LEU A 15 -2.77 10.46 2.81
N ARG A 16 -3.65 10.19 3.79
CA ARG A 16 -5.10 10.25 3.58
C ARG A 16 -5.54 11.62 3.07
N GLU A 17 -5.02 12.69 3.67
CA GLU A 17 -5.33 14.07 3.28
C GLU A 17 -4.74 14.42 1.91
N GLU A 18 -3.51 14.00 1.63
CA GLU A 18 -2.89 14.21 0.32
C GLU A 18 -3.64 13.47 -0.82
N LEU A 19 -4.13 12.26 -0.56
CA LEU A 19 -4.91 11.52 -1.56
C LEU A 19 -6.24 12.22 -1.90
N LEU A 20 -6.81 13.02 -0.99
CA LEU A 20 -8.01 13.82 -1.25
C LEU A 20 -7.74 15.01 -2.17
N LYS A 21 -6.50 15.54 -2.16
CA LYS A 21 -6.08 16.64 -3.04
C LYS A 21 -5.79 16.19 -4.47
N LEU A 22 -5.74 14.88 -4.74
CA LEU A 22 -5.60 14.35 -6.10
C LEU A 22 -6.83 14.71 -6.97
N PRO A 23 -6.63 14.93 -8.29
CA PRO A 23 -7.72 15.32 -9.18
C PRO A 23 -8.96 14.42 -9.09
N LYS A 24 -10.14 15.00 -9.34
CA LYS A 24 -11.36 14.20 -9.49
C LYS A 24 -11.20 13.25 -10.67
N GLY A 25 -11.54 11.97 -10.47
CA GLY A 25 -11.36 10.92 -11.48
C GLY A 25 -9.95 10.35 -11.59
N TYR A 26 -9.04 10.68 -10.65
CA TYR A 26 -7.73 10.03 -10.59
C TYR A 26 -7.85 8.52 -10.37
N CYS A 27 -7.20 7.74 -11.25
CA CYS A 27 -7.19 6.29 -11.20
C CYS A 27 -5.82 5.80 -10.75
N PHE A 28 -5.79 4.98 -9.69
CA PHE A 28 -4.56 4.34 -9.24
C PHE A 28 -4.36 3.04 -10.00
N TYR A 29 -3.36 2.98 -10.86
CA TYR A 29 -3.05 1.76 -11.63
C TYR A 29 -2.04 0.89 -10.89
N GLU A 30 -2.07 -0.42 -11.14
CA GLU A 30 -1.18 -1.40 -10.49
C GLU A 30 0.29 -0.97 -10.56
N GLN A 31 0.75 -0.55 -11.74
CA GLN A 31 2.15 -0.18 -11.92
C GLN A 31 2.56 1.03 -11.08
N GLU A 32 1.70 2.05 -11.04
CA GLU A 32 1.92 3.27 -10.25
C GLU A 32 1.96 2.95 -8.76
N LEU A 33 1.05 2.08 -8.29
CA LEU A 33 1.04 1.63 -6.90
C LEU A 33 2.30 0.83 -6.54
N ILE A 34 2.72 -0.09 -7.41
CA ILE A 34 3.95 -0.86 -7.20
C ILE A 34 5.14 0.10 -7.08
N GLU A 35 5.23 1.12 -7.94
CA GLU A 35 6.32 2.10 -7.91
C GLU A 35 6.29 2.93 -6.62
N PHE A 36 5.12 3.42 -6.20
CA PHE A 36 4.97 4.15 -4.95
C PHE A 36 5.33 3.30 -3.72
N LEU A 37 4.79 2.08 -3.64
CA LEU A 37 5.03 1.16 -2.52
C LEU A 37 6.48 0.66 -2.48
N SER A 38 7.15 0.51 -3.63
CA SER A 38 8.56 0.13 -3.68
C SER A 38 9.44 1.22 -3.06
N ARG A 39 9.20 2.49 -3.43
CA ARG A 39 9.89 3.64 -2.83
C ARG A 39 9.58 3.78 -1.33
N ARG A 40 8.36 3.45 -0.91
CA ARG A 40 8.00 3.41 0.52
C ARG A 40 8.76 2.33 1.26
N ARG A 41 8.86 1.11 0.71
CA ARG A 41 9.53 -0.04 1.34
C ARG A 41 11.04 0.13 1.41
N TRP A 42 11.65 0.63 0.34
CA TRP A 42 13.10 0.79 0.22
C TRP A 42 13.43 2.22 -0.23
N PRO A 43 13.31 3.22 0.64
CA PRO A 43 13.58 4.62 0.26
C PRO A 43 15.02 4.84 -0.21
N GLU A 44 15.97 4.10 0.37
CA GLU A 44 17.41 4.21 0.10
C GLU A 44 17.90 3.30 -1.05
N ASN A 45 17.02 2.53 -1.70
CA ASN A 45 17.44 1.55 -2.71
C ASN A 45 16.44 1.44 -3.86
N ASN A 46 16.93 1.20 -5.07
CA ASN A 46 16.13 1.00 -6.27
C ASN A 46 15.51 -0.42 -6.35
N ARG A 47 15.21 -1.04 -5.21
CA ARG A 47 14.53 -2.33 -5.14
C ARG A 47 13.05 -2.13 -5.48
N ARG A 48 12.46 -3.15 -6.12
CA ARG A 48 11.06 -3.12 -6.56
C ARG A 48 10.28 -4.28 -5.97
N ILE A 49 9.06 -4.01 -5.54
CA ILE A 49 8.10 -5.04 -5.16
C ILE A 49 7.75 -5.79 -6.44
N ASP A 50 8.03 -7.08 -6.48
CA ASP A 50 7.67 -7.90 -7.62
C ASP A 50 6.15 -8.13 -7.67
N ARG A 51 5.65 -8.48 -8.87
CA ARG A 51 4.22 -8.69 -9.11
C ARG A 51 3.62 -9.80 -8.23
N THR A 52 4.39 -10.83 -7.90
CA THR A 52 3.94 -11.95 -7.07
C THR A 52 3.75 -11.50 -5.63
N THR A 53 4.69 -10.72 -5.08
CA THR A 53 4.59 -10.12 -3.75
C THR A 53 3.39 -9.18 -3.68
N PHE A 54 3.24 -8.29 -4.66
CA PHE A 54 2.11 -7.38 -4.73
C PHE A 54 0.76 -8.14 -4.84
N TRP A 55 0.71 -9.19 -5.66
CA TRP A 55 -0.46 -10.05 -5.78
C TRP A 55 -0.84 -10.71 -4.45
N ARG A 56 0.14 -11.25 -3.71
CA ARG A 56 -0.10 -11.84 -2.38
C ARG A 56 -0.67 -10.82 -1.40
N TRP A 57 -0.13 -9.60 -1.36
CA TRP A 57 -0.63 -8.54 -0.48
C TRP A 57 -2.09 -8.21 -0.74
N ARG A 58 -2.50 -8.17 -2.00
CA ARG A 58 -3.90 -7.96 -2.38
C ARG A 58 -4.78 -9.12 -1.91
N ASN A 59 -4.40 -10.34 -2.28
CA ASN A 59 -5.19 -11.54 -2.01
C ASN A 59 -5.38 -11.78 -0.50
N ASP A 60 -4.31 -11.64 0.28
CA ASP A 60 -4.34 -11.81 1.75
C ASP A 60 -5.26 -10.78 2.44
N ASN A 61 -5.58 -9.67 1.78
CA ASN A 61 -6.37 -8.55 2.34
C ASN A 61 -7.72 -8.32 1.65
N GLY A 62 -8.15 -9.25 0.78
CA GLY A 62 -9.42 -9.15 0.07
C GLY A 62 -9.50 -7.95 -0.87
N ILE A 63 -8.36 -7.46 -1.37
CA ILE A 63 -8.33 -6.45 -2.44
C ILE A 63 -8.53 -7.21 -3.75
N GLU A 64 -9.70 -7.04 -4.35
CA GLU A 64 -10.09 -7.75 -5.58
C GLU A 64 -9.09 -7.52 -6.73
N HIS A 65 -9.12 -8.41 -7.72
CA HIS A 65 -8.38 -8.26 -8.97
C HIS A 65 -8.96 -7.12 -9.83
N GLN A 66 -8.66 -5.89 -9.44
CA GLN A 66 -9.08 -4.69 -10.14
C GLN A 66 -7.92 -4.11 -10.96
N LYS A 67 -8.24 -3.54 -12.14
CA LYS A 67 -7.26 -2.79 -12.96
C LYS A 67 -6.98 -1.40 -12.37
N VAL A 68 -7.90 -0.89 -11.57
CA VAL A 68 -7.86 0.43 -10.93
C VAL A 68 -8.16 0.23 -9.46
N PHE A 69 -7.35 0.83 -8.60
CA PHE A 69 -7.46 0.71 -7.15
C PHE A 69 -8.15 1.94 -6.57
N SER A 70 -8.81 1.77 -5.43
CA SER A 70 -9.37 2.89 -4.68
C SER A 70 -8.31 3.54 -3.79
N ARG A 71 -8.61 4.75 -3.27
CA ARG A 71 -7.80 5.40 -2.24
C ARG A 71 -7.67 4.52 -0.98
N LEU A 72 -8.74 3.79 -0.64
CA LEU A 72 -8.75 2.90 0.52
C LEU A 72 -7.80 1.71 0.31
N ASP A 73 -7.75 1.16 -0.90
CA ASP A 73 -6.82 0.07 -1.22
C ASP A 73 -5.38 0.53 -1.12
N LEU A 74 -5.08 1.73 -1.62
CA LEU A 74 -3.74 2.33 -1.47
C LEU A 74 -3.35 2.48 0.01
N LEU A 75 -4.24 3.00 0.86
CA LEU A 75 -3.97 3.14 2.30
C LEU A 75 -3.71 1.78 2.96
N LYS A 76 -4.51 0.76 2.64
CA LYS A 76 -4.29 -0.62 3.13
C LYS A 76 -2.95 -1.18 2.65
N LEU A 77 -2.62 -1.00 1.37
CA LEU A 77 -1.34 -1.42 0.78
C LEU A 77 -0.15 -0.71 1.43
N CYS A 78 -0.29 0.56 1.82
CA CYS A 78 0.73 1.28 2.57
C CYS A 78 0.91 0.71 3.98
N GLN A 79 -0.17 0.35 4.68
CA GLN A 79 -0.09 -0.29 6.01
C GLN A 79 0.65 -1.63 5.94
N ILE A 80 0.33 -2.44 4.93
CA ILE A 80 1.02 -3.71 4.66
C ILE A 80 2.50 -3.45 4.38
N CYS A 81 2.79 -2.48 3.51
CA CYS A 81 4.15 -2.12 3.11
C CYS A 81 4.99 -1.68 4.32
N ASP A 82 4.43 -0.85 5.19
CA ASP A 82 5.09 -0.37 6.41
C ASP A 82 5.45 -1.53 7.35
N HIS A 83 4.55 -2.50 7.51
CA HIS A 83 4.82 -3.72 8.29
C HIS A 83 6.06 -4.46 7.77
N TYR A 84 6.14 -4.67 6.44
CA TYR A 84 7.27 -5.36 5.82
C TYR A 84 8.55 -4.51 5.68
N ARG A 85 8.47 -3.19 5.93
CA ARG A 85 9.62 -2.27 5.90
C ARG A 85 10.41 -2.32 7.20
N ILE A 86 9.74 -2.51 8.33
CA ILE A 86 10.34 -2.58 9.67
C ILE A 86 10.74 -4.01 10.06
N ASP A 87 11.07 -4.85 9.07
CA ASP A 87 11.36 -6.29 9.22
C ASP A 87 10.23 -7.17 9.77
N GLY A 88 8.98 -6.69 9.71
CA GLY A 88 7.81 -7.51 10.05
C GLY A 88 7.66 -8.70 9.12
N THR A 89 7.39 -9.88 9.68
CA THR A 89 7.16 -11.11 8.95
C THR A 89 5.71 -11.22 8.47
N ARG A 90 5.47 -12.05 7.46
CA ARG A 90 4.10 -12.32 6.96
C ARG A 90 3.20 -12.91 8.05
N SER A 91 3.73 -13.83 8.86
CA SER A 91 2.96 -14.49 9.92
C SER A 91 2.47 -13.48 10.95
N GLU A 92 3.32 -12.54 11.38
CA GLU A 92 2.94 -11.47 12.30
C GLU A 92 1.86 -10.56 11.72
N TYR A 93 1.95 -10.22 10.43
CA TYR A 93 0.93 -9.42 9.77
C TYR A 93 -0.44 -10.12 9.79
N LEU A 94 -0.46 -11.40 9.43
CA LEU A 94 -1.70 -12.20 9.40
C LEU A 94 -2.30 -12.36 10.81
N ASP A 95 -1.45 -12.55 11.83
CA ASP A 95 -1.90 -12.61 13.23
C ASP A 95 -2.51 -11.28 13.70
N ILE A 96 -1.90 -10.14 13.36
CA ILE A 96 -2.46 -8.81 13.65
C ILE A 96 -3.83 -8.64 12.98
N MET A 97 -3.95 -9.02 11.70
CA MET A 97 -5.22 -8.91 10.96
C MET A 97 -6.29 -9.84 11.51
N LYS A 98 -5.92 -11.05 11.96
CA LYS A 98 -6.84 -12.00 12.59
C LYS A 98 -7.36 -11.44 13.92
N ARG A 99 -6.48 -10.94 14.78
CA ARG A 99 -6.86 -10.30 16.05
C ARG A 99 -7.77 -9.08 15.82
N LYS A 100 -7.50 -8.25 14.81
CA LYS A 100 -8.37 -7.12 14.45
C LYS A 100 -9.77 -7.54 14.01
N LYS A 101 -9.94 -8.74 13.42
CA LYS A 101 -11.24 -9.29 13.05
C LYS A 101 -11.99 -9.92 14.22
N GLU A 102 -11.29 -10.43 15.23
CA GLU A 102 -11.89 -11.06 16.42
C GLU A 102 -12.40 -10.04 17.46
N VAL A 103 -11.96 -8.78 17.36
CA VAL A 103 -12.34 -7.69 18.28
C VAL A 103 -13.50 -6.83 17.72
N CYS A 104 -14.01 -7.14 16.53
CA CYS A 104 -15.17 -6.48 15.90
C CYS A 104 -16.40 -7.38 15.89
#